data_AF-A0A1W2BNX4-F1
#
_entry.id   AF-A0A1W2BNX4-F1
#
_cell.length_a   1.000
_cell.length_b   1.000
_cell.length_c   1.000
_cell.angle_alpha   90.00
_cell.angle_beta   90.00
_cell.angle_gamma   90.00
#
_symmetry.space_group_name_H-M   'P 1'
#
loop_
_entity.id
_entity.type
_entity.pdbx_description
1 polymer ?
#
loop_
_entity_poly.entity_id
_entity_poly.type
_entity_poly.pdbx_seq_one_letter_code
_entity_poly.pdbx_strand_id
1 'polypeptide(L)'
;MVDPRYTTRPPVVHQPADDDAWFAPKRYGYGSGLPIRWQGWALLASYIALLGGLKLLMDRDDGVSRGLSFGLFVAATAVLAVVSARRTRGGWKWRWGTSD
;
A
#
# COMPACT_ATOMS: atom_id res chain seq x y z
N MET A 1 -35.85 28.81 -24.29
CA MET A 1 -34.72 29.19 -23.42
C MET A 1 -34.77 28.31 -22.19
N VAL A 2 -33.86 27.34 -22.06
CA VAL A 2 -33.75 26.47 -20.87
C VAL A 2 -32.89 27.19 -19.84
N ASP A 3 -33.35 27.29 -18.60
CA ASP A 3 -32.62 27.94 -17.50
C ASP A 3 -31.27 27.22 -17.27
N PRO A 4 -30.12 27.93 -17.31
CA PRO A 4 -28.80 27.36 -17.08
C PRO A 4 -28.63 26.63 -15.74
N ARG A 5 -29.55 26.82 -14.80
CA ARG A 5 -29.51 26.20 -13.47
C ARG A 5 -29.99 24.75 -13.41
N TYR A 6 -30.56 24.21 -14.49
CA TYR A 6 -31.04 22.83 -14.55
C TYR A 6 -30.31 21.99 -15.61
N THR A 7 -28.98 21.93 -15.51
CA THR A 7 -28.23 20.93 -16.27
C THR A 7 -28.37 19.58 -15.57
N THR A 8 -29.03 18.60 -16.19
CA THR A 8 -29.07 17.20 -15.72
C THR A 8 -27.76 16.45 -15.93
N ARG A 9 -26.72 17.14 -16.42
CA ARG A 9 -25.38 16.57 -16.54
C ARG A 9 -24.87 16.28 -15.13
N PRO A 10 -24.61 15.03 -14.75
CA PRO A 10 -23.97 14.75 -13.49
C PRO A 10 -22.64 15.52 -13.44
N PRO A 11 -22.26 16.07 -12.27
CA PRO A 11 -20.99 16.76 -12.14
C PRO A 11 -19.88 15.84 -12.62
N VAL A 12 -19.00 16.34 -13.47
CA VAL A 12 -17.82 15.58 -13.91
C VAL A 12 -16.99 15.33 -12.66
N VAL A 13 -17.05 14.11 -12.13
CA VAL A 13 -16.15 13.68 -11.06
C VAL A 13 -14.77 13.70 -11.68
N HIS A 14 -13.97 14.70 -11.33
CA HIS A 14 -12.54 14.69 -11.61
C HIS A 14 -11.96 13.52 -10.82
N GLN A 15 -11.99 12.33 -11.40
CA GLN A 15 -11.19 11.22 -10.94
C GLN A 15 -9.75 11.70 -11.10
N PRO A 16 -9.01 11.92 -10.00
CA PRO A 16 -7.69 12.53 -10.09
C PRO A 16 -6.85 11.62 -10.98
N ALA A 17 -6.48 12.15 -12.14
CA ALA A 17 -6.13 11.35 -13.30
C ALA A 17 -4.74 10.72 -13.20
N ASP A 18 -3.95 10.99 -12.16
CA ASP A 18 -2.57 10.48 -12.05
C ASP A 18 -2.03 10.49 -10.61
N ASP A 19 -2.64 9.74 -9.69
CA ASP A 19 -2.21 9.79 -8.27
C ASP A 19 -0.84 9.12 -7.97
N ASP A 20 -0.15 8.56 -8.96
CA ASP A 20 1.11 7.80 -8.78
C ASP A 20 1.04 6.76 -7.65
N ALA A 21 -0.17 6.32 -7.32
CA ALA A 21 -0.44 5.48 -6.17
C ALA A 21 -0.10 4.03 -6.53
N TRP A 22 0.67 3.39 -5.68
CA TRP A 22 1.04 1.99 -5.86
C TRP A 22 0.00 1.07 -5.24
N PHE A 23 -0.74 1.55 -4.24
CA PHE A 23 -1.74 0.78 -3.49
C PHE A 23 -3.12 1.43 -3.52
N ALA A 24 -4.14 0.58 -3.62
CA ALA A 24 -5.54 0.99 -3.48
C ALA A 24 -5.84 1.42 -2.04
N PRO A 25 -6.78 2.33 -1.81
CA PRO A 25 -7.30 2.55 -0.48
C PRO A 25 -8.24 1.40 -0.08
N LYS A 26 -8.20 0.99 1.19
CA LYS A 26 -9.14 -0.01 1.72
C LYS A 26 -10.54 0.61 1.84
N ARG A 27 -11.60 -0.13 1.48
CA ARG A 27 -12.99 0.36 1.56
C ARG A 27 -13.43 0.58 3.02
N TYR A 28 -12.93 -0.24 3.94
CA TYR A 28 -13.22 -0.16 5.38
C TYR A 28 -11.94 -0.26 6.21
N GLY A 29 -11.89 0.50 7.31
CA GLY A 29 -10.83 0.43 8.32
C GLY A 29 -9.60 1.28 7.98
N TYR A 30 -8.45 0.87 8.52
CA TYR A 30 -7.17 1.56 8.39
C TYR A 30 -6.19 0.79 7.50
N GLY A 31 -5.45 1.50 6.66
CA GLY A 31 -4.33 0.97 5.89
C GLY A 31 -4.50 0.96 4.38
N SER A 32 -3.61 0.22 3.72
CA SER A 32 -3.56 0.03 2.27
C SER A 32 -4.34 -1.21 1.84
N GLY A 33 -4.98 -1.12 0.68
CA GLY A 33 -5.52 -2.25 -0.06
C GLY A 33 -4.47 -2.91 -0.96
N LEU A 34 -4.94 -3.65 -1.96
CA LEU A 34 -4.10 -4.36 -2.92
C LEU A 34 -3.23 -3.40 -3.74
N PRO A 35 -2.05 -3.85 -4.20
CA PRO A 35 -1.26 -3.09 -5.15
C PRO A 35 -2.04 -2.89 -6.45
N ILE A 36 -2.11 -1.65 -6.94
CA ILE A 36 -2.72 -1.32 -8.22
C ILE A 36 -1.63 -1.29 -9.31
N ARG A 37 -0.42 -0.84 -8.98
CA ARG A 37 0.70 -0.75 -9.92
C ARG A 37 1.77 -1.80 -9.67
N TRP A 38 2.55 -2.07 -10.71
CA TRP A 38 3.67 -3.00 -10.69
C TRP A 38 4.71 -2.66 -9.61
N GLN A 39 4.90 -1.39 -9.24
CA GLN A 39 5.84 -1.02 -8.18
C GLN A 39 5.41 -1.58 -6.80
N GLY A 40 4.10 -1.57 -6.52
CA GLY A 40 3.59 -2.16 -5.28
C GLY A 40 3.71 -3.69 -5.27
N TRP A 41 3.55 -4.33 -6.43
CA TRP A 41 3.83 -5.77 -6.60
C TRP A 41 5.33 -6.09 -6.46
N ALA A 42 6.21 -5.29 -7.05
CA ALA A 42 7.66 -5.44 -6.91
C ALA A 42 8.11 -5.30 -5.44
N LEU A 43 7.54 -4.33 -4.71
CA LEU A 43 7.78 -4.16 -3.27
C LEU A 43 7.28 -5.35 -2.44
N LEU A 44 6.10 -5.89 -2.78
CA LEU A 44 5.56 -7.06 -2.10
C LEU A 44 6.41 -8.32 -2.40
N ALA A 45 6.80 -8.51 -3.66
CA ALA A 45 7.65 -9.62 -4.08
C ALA A 45 9.03 -9.56 -3.43
N SER A 46 9.65 -8.37 -3.33
CA SER A 46 10.94 -8.21 -2.65
C SER A 46 10.84 -8.51 -1.17
N TYR A 47 9.74 -8.12 -0.51
CA TYR A 47 9.49 -8.49 0.88
C TYR A 47 9.35 -10.01 1.06
N ILE A 48 8.58 -10.69 0.20
CA ILE A 48 8.44 -12.15 0.25
C ILE A 48 9.78 -12.86 0.01
N ALA A 49 10.57 -12.39 -0.97
CA ALA A 49 11.90 -12.92 -1.24
C ALA A 49 12.84 -12.75 -0.04
N LEU A 50 12.77 -11.61 0.65
CA LEU A 50 13.53 -11.35 1.86
C LEU A 50 13.13 -12.31 3.00
N LEU A 51 11.84 -12.60 3.18
CA LEU A 51 11.38 -13.63 4.12
C LEU A 51 11.93 -15.03 3.78
N GLY A 52 11.96 -15.38 2.49
CA GLY A 52 12.58 -16.63 2.02
C GLY A 52 14.08 -16.68 2.33
N GLY A 53 14.81 -15.58 2.10
CA GLY A 53 16.24 -15.46 2.41
C GLY A 53 16.53 -15.55 3.91
N LEU A 54 15.69 -14.92 4.75
CA LEU A 54 15.78 -15.00 6.21
C LEU A 54 15.64 -16.44 6.71
N LYS A 55 14.71 -17.22 6.16
CA LYS A 55 14.57 -18.65 6.51
C LYS A 55 15.87 -19.42 6.27
N LEU A 56 16.48 -19.23 5.09
CA LEU A 56 17.75 -19.91 4.75
C LEU A 56 18.92 -19.50 5.66
N LEU A 57 18.89 -18.26 6.17
CA LEU A 57 19.91 -17.75 7.08
C LEU A 57 19.73 -18.26 8.51
N MET A 58 18.48 -18.48 8.95
CA MET A 58 18.18 -19.09 10.24
C MET A 58 18.52 -20.58 10.31
N ASP A 59 18.52 -21.29 9.18
CA ASP A 59 18.99 -22.69 9.12
C ASP A 59 20.52 -22.80 9.34
N ARG A 60 21.25 -21.68 9.35
CA ARG A 60 22.67 -21.61 9.75
C ARG A 60 22.73 -21.19 11.22
N ASP A 61 22.87 -22.19 12.07
CA ASP A 61 22.74 -22.23 13.54
C ASP A 61 23.74 -21.35 14.35
N ASP A 62 24.00 -20.11 13.91
CA ASP A 62 24.85 -19.16 14.62
C ASP A 62 23.97 -18.12 15.34
N GLY A 63 24.09 -17.93 16.66
CA GLY A 63 23.26 -16.97 17.40
C GLY A 63 23.28 -15.52 16.86
N VAL A 64 24.35 -15.15 16.14
CA VAL A 64 24.48 -13.88 15.41
C VAL A 64 23.52 -13.78 14.22
N SER A 65 23.27 -14.88 13.51
CA SER A 65 22.38 -14.93 12.35
C SER A 65 20.93 -14.66 12.77
N ARG A 66 20.53 -15.10 13.96
CA ARG A 66 19.18 -14.89 14.52
C ARG A 66 18.88 -13.42 14.83
N GLY A 67 19.82 -12.72 15.49
CA GLY A 67 19.69 -11.29 15.78
C GLY A 67 19.64 -10.43 14.51
N LEU A 68 20.54 -10.72 13.56
CA LEU A 68 20.57 -10.05 12.26
C LEU A 68 19.28 -10.29 11.46
N SER A 69 18.79 -11.53 11.46
CA SER A 69 17.55 -11.92 10.78
C SER A 69 16.35 -11.18 11.33
N PHE A 70 16.22 -11.09 12.66
CA PHE A 70 15.16 -10.33 13.29
C PHE A 70 15.24 -8.84 12.97
N GLY A 71 16.44 -8.24 13.01
CA GLY A 71 16.66 -6.84 12.64
C GLY A 71 16.25 -6.55 11.19
N LEU A 72 16.66 -7.41 10.24
CA LEU A 72 16.29 -7.30 8.83
C LEU A 72 14.79 -7.46 8.61
N PHE A 73 14.14 -8.39 9.32
CA PHE A 73 12.70 -8.58 9.27
C PHE A 73 11.93 -7.32 9.71
N VAL A 74 12.30 -6.75 10.86
CA VAL A 74 11.67 -5.53 11.39
C VAL A 74 11.91 -4.35 10.45
N ALA A 75 13.14 -4.17 9.96
CA ALA A 75 13.48 -3.11 9.02
C ALA A 75 12.70 -3.23 7.70
N ALA A 76 12.64 -4.44 7.12
CA ALA A 76 11.90 -4.69 5.89
C ALA A 76 10.39 -4.43 6.07
N THR A 77 9.83 -4.85 7.21
CA THR A 77 8.42 -4.61 7.56
C THR A 77 8.14 -3.12 7.71
N ALA A 78 9.04 -2.38 8.39
CA ALA A 78 8.92 -0.94 8.54
C ALA A 78 8.99 -0.21 7.20
N VAL A 79 9.92 -0.60 6.31
CA VAL A 79 10.02 -0.04 4.95
C VAL A 79 8.74 -0.32 4.16
N LEU A 80 8.23 -1.55 4.18
CA LEU A 80 6.98 -1.92 3.52
C LEU A 80 5.80 -1.08 4.06
N ALA A 81 5.71 -0.91 5.38
CA ALA A 81 4.66 -0.13 6.02
C ALA A 81 4.74 1.36 5.66
N VAL A 82 5.93 1.96 5.70
CA VAL A 82 6.15 3.38 5.35
C VAL A 82 5.88 3.62 3.88
N VAL A 83 6.41 2.78 2.99
CA VAL A 83 6.21 2.92 1.54
C VAL A 83 4.74 2.71 1.18
N SER A 84 4.08 1.68 1.74
CA SER A 84 2.65 1.48 1.52
C SER A 84 1.82 2.65 2.04
N ALA A 85 2.10 3.18 3.24
CA ALA A 85 1.40 4.34 3.78
C ALA A 85 1.53 5.60 2.90
N ARG A 86 2.74 5.88 2.39
CA ARG A 86 3.01 7.05 1.53
C ARG A 86 2.48 6.90 0.11
N ARG A 87 2.38 5.68 -0.39
CA ARG A 87 2.01 5.38 -1.78
C ARG A 87 0.63 4.76 -1.93
N THR A 88 -0.17 4.78 -0.86
CA THR A 88 -1.61 4.48 -0.89
C THR A 88 -2.38 5.70 -1.36
N ARG A 89 -3.31 5.50 -2.31
CA ARG A 89 -4.14 6.59 -2.84
C ARG A 89 -4.95 7.26 -1.71
N GLY A 90 -4.72 8.55 -1.49
CA GLY A 90 -5.36 9.32 -0.42
C GLY A 90 -4.90 8.96 1.00
N GLY A 91 -3.75 8.29 1.14
CA GLY A 91 -3.07 7.98 2.40
C GLY A 91 -3.78 6.96 3.30
N TRP A 92 -3.09 6.58 4.38
CA TRP A 92 -3.70 5.83 5.47
C TRP A 92 -4.58 6.76 6.30
N LYS A 93 -5.87 6.56 6.19
CA LYS A 93 -6.87 7.19 7.04
C LYS A 93 -7.93 6.16 7.38
N TRP A 94 -8.53 6.32 8.55
CA TRP A 94 -9.67 5.51 8.92
C TRP A 94 -10.84 5.79 7.98
N ARG A 95 -11.41 4.74 7.39
CA ARG A 95 -12.56 4.85 6.48
C ARG A 95 -13.72 4.02 7.03
N TRP A 96 -14.83 4.70 7.32
CA TRP A 96 -16.08 4.08 7.75
C TRP A 96 -16.90 3.48 6.59
N GLY A 97 -16.40 3.57 5.35
CA GLY A 97 -17.06 3.00 4.16
C GLY A 97 -18.20 3.82 3.57
N THR A 98 -18.49 5.00 4.13
CA THR A 98 -19.46 5.95 3.59
C THR A 98 -18.74 7.06 2.84
N SER A 99 -18.83 7.00 1.52
CA SER A 99 -19.17 8.11 0.61
C SER A 99 -19.15 7.50 -0.78
N ASP A 100 -20.35 7.31 -1.32
CA ASP A 100 -20.77 7.15 -2.72
C ASP A 100 -19.70 6.80 -3.79
#